data_AF-A0A9D9R776-F1
#
_entry.id   AF-A0A9D9R776-F1
#
_cell.length_a   1.000
_cell.length_b   1.000
_cell.length_c   1.000
_cell.angle_alpha   90.00
_cell.angle_beta   90.00
_cell.angle_gamma   90.00
#
_symmetry.space_group_name_H-M   'P 1'
#
loop_
_entity.id
_entity.type
_entity.pdbx_description
1 polymer ?
#
loop_
_entity_poly.entity_id
_entity_poly.type
_entity_poly.pdbx_seq_one_letter_code
_entity_poly.pdbx_strand_id
1 'polypeptide(L)'
;MNINLIVAALFAALFVWQCAKYQETKWLLASLLLWLGFTFNLSSVLPSVYTFSNALYHSHVAIFIGSLIYFINQVRWDKKNRLIRFNPASGPFLPYLAMALVFMHLGFAALSLWVWWLYPAGLTYFAAYSLPQLYLLQPTYFMGMTLSLAGLMMIRARAKNTRALTGTALQCAFLWGFFSTALYIVLDLIYAI
;
A
#
# COMPACT_ATOMS: atom_id res chain seq x y z
N MET A 1 8.79 14.85 18.58
CA MET A 1 8.38 13.48 18.19
C MET A 1 7.94 13.51 16.74
N ASN A 2 8.54 12.70 15.86
CA ASN A 2 8.28 12.76 14.42
C ASN A 2 6.92 12.11 14.10
N ILE A 3 5.92 12.90 13.72
CA ILE A 3 4.55 12.45 13.38
C ILE A 3 4.58 11.34 12.33
N ASN A 4 5.52 11.43 11.36
CA ASN A 4 5.59 10.45 10.30
C ASN A 4 5.96 9.05 10.79
N LEU A 5 6.84 8.98 11.80
CA LEU A 5 7.24 7.72 12.42
C LEU A 5 6.08 7.08 13.19
N ILE A 6 5.29 7.89 13.90
CA ILE A 6 4.12 7.41 14.64
C ILE A 6 3.10 6.78 13.68
N VAL A 7 2.78 7.46 12.58
CA VAL A 7 1.83 6.94 11.60
C VAL A 7 2.33 5.63 10.99
N ALA A 8 3.60 5.54 10.62
CA ALA A 8 4.20 4.31 10.10
C ALA A 8 4.18 3.17 11.12
N ALA A 9 4.49 3.47 12.39
CA ALA A 9 4.43 2.51 13.48
C ALA A 9 3.00 2.02 13.74
N LEU A 10 2.00 2.93 13.73
CA LEU A 10 0.59 2.57 13.88
C LEU A 10 0.09 1.72 12.72
N PHE A 11 0.49 2.04 11.48
CA PHE A 11 0.15 1.24 10.30
C PHE A 11 0.70 -0.18 10.41
N ALA A 12 1.99 -0.33 10.75
CA ALA A 12 2.62 -1.63 10.96
C ALA A 12 2.00 -2.38 12.14
N ALA A 13 1.76 -1.71 13.27
CA ALA A 13 1.15 -2.31 14.45
C ALA A 13 -0.28 -2.80 14.17
N LEU A 14 -1.08 -2.03 13.42
CA LEU A 14 -2.41 -2.45 12.99
C LEU A 14 -2.34 -3.74 12.15
N PHE A 15 -1.40 -3.80 11.20
CA PHE A 15 -1.18 -5.00 10.39
C PHE A 15 -0.76 -6.21 11.23
N VAL A 16 0.22 -6.04 12.12
CA VAL A 16 0.70 -7.10 13.02
C VAL A 16 -0.42 -7.62 13.91
N TRP A 17 -1.16 -6.70 14.56
CA TRP A 17 -2.28 -7.03 15.43
C TRP A 17 -3.36 -7.81 14.70
N GLN A 18 -3.74 -7.38 13.49
CA GLN A 18 -4.73 -8.08 12.68
C GLN A 18 -4.24 -9.48 12.28
N CYS A 19 -2.99 -9.62 11.82
CA CYS A 19 -2.45 -10.92 11.44
C CYS A 19 -2.37 -11.88 12.62
N ALA A 20 -1.95 -11.39 13.79
CA ALA A 20 -1.91 -12.18 15.01
C ALA A 20 -3.32 -12.63 15.44
N LYS A 21 -4.30 -11.72 15.41
CA LYS A 21 -5.69 -12.00 15.78
C LYS A 21 -6.36 -13.04 14.87
N TYR A 22 -6.05 -13.02 13.58
CA TYR A 22 -6.67 -13.90 12.58
C TYR A 22 -5.76 -15.04 12.11
N GLN A 23 -4.66 -15.29 12.82
CA GLN A 23 -3.72 -16.38 12.55
C GLN A 23 -3.15 -16.40 11.11
N GLU A 24 -3.00 -15.23 10.48
CA GLU A 24 -2.38 -15.09 9.15
C GLU A 24 -0.84 -15.05 9.27
N THR A 25 -0.28 -16.04 9.98
CA THR A 25 1.14 -16.09 10.37
C THR A 25 2.09 -16.15 9.17
N LYS A 26 1.70 -16.83 8.10
CA LYS A 26 2.49 -16.92 6.85
C LYS A 26 2.68 -15.56 6.20
N TRP A 27 1.62 -14.75 6.13
CA TRP A 27 1.69 -13.40 5.57
C TRP A 27 2.50 -12.47 6.48
N LEU A 28 2.28 -12.54 7.79
CA LEU A 28 3.05 -11.77 8.77
C LEU A 28 4.55 -12.07 8.68
N LEU A 29 4.93 -13.35 8.74
CA LEU A 29 6.33 -13.77 8.69
C LEU A 29 7.00 -13.37 7.37
N ALA A 30 6.34 -13.55 6.24
CA ALA A 30 6.91 -13.11 4.97
C ALA A 30 7.12 -11.60 4.91
N SER A 31 6.16 -10.82 5.39
CA SER A 31 6.29 -9.35 5.44
C SER A 31 7.41 -8.92 6.38
N LEU A 32 7.55 -9.56 7.54
CA LEU A 32 8.62 -9.29 8.51
C LEU A 32 10.00 -9.68 7.96
N LEU A 33 10.14 -10.87 7.36
CA LEU A 33 11.40 -11.32 6.78
C LEU A 33 11.84 -10.44 5.62
N LEU A 34 10.90 -10.03 4.76
CA LEU A 34 11.18 -9.06 3.70
C LEU A 34 11.61 -7.72 4.28
N TRP A 35 10.89 -7.19 5.26
CA TRP A 35 11.23 -5.92 5.88
C TRP A 35 12.62 -5.94 6.55
N LEU A 36 12.93 -6.98 7.32
CA LEU A 36 14.24 -7.17 7.95
C LEU A 36 15.35 -7.36 6.91
N GLY A 37 15.10 -8.20 5.91
CA GLY A 37 16.05 -8.45 4.82
C GLY A 37 16.37 -7.17 4.04
N PHE A 38 15.35 -6.42 3.63
CA PHE A 38 15.56 -5.11 2.97
C PHE A 38 16.29 -4.14 3.88
N THR A 39 15.90 -4.06 5.15
CA THR A 39 16.52 -3.13 6.10
C THR A 39 17.99 -3.44 6.32
N PHE A 40 18.35 -4.71 6.52
CA PHE A 40 19.73 -5.14 6.71
C PHE A 40 20.61 -4.88 5.48
N ASN A 41 20.09 -5.20 4.28
CA ASN A 41 20.85 -5.00 3.05
C ASN A 41 20.98 -3.50 2.72
N LEU A 42 19.90 -2.73 2.79
CA LEU A 42 19.92 -1.30 2.46
C LEU A 42 20.73 -0.47 3.45
N SER A 43 20.69 -0.79 4.75
CA SER A 43 21.53 -0.10 5.73
C SER A 43 23.01 -0.40 5.56
N SER A 44 23.36 -1.57 5.01
CA SER A 44 24.75 -1.93 4.71
C SER A 44 25.26 -1.25 3.44
N VAL A 45 24.41 -1.11 2.42
CA VAL A 45 24.78 -0.50 1.12
C VAL A 45 24.71 1.03 1.17
N LEU A 46 23.75 1.60 1.89
CA LEU A 46 23.50 3.04 1.98
C LEU A 46 23.45 3.51 3.45
N PRO A 47 24.52 3.31 4.25
CA PRO A 47 24.49 3.56 5.69
C PRO A 47 24.21 5.02 6.10
N SER A 48 24.54 6.00 5.24
CA SER A 48 24.28 7.42 5.47
C SER A 48 22.86 7.88 5.10
N VAL A 49 22.14 7.10 4.30
CA VAL A 49 20.81 7.46 3.75
C VAL A 49 19.71 6.59 4.35
N TYR A 50 19.97 5.30 4.51
CA TYR A 50 19.00 4.33 5.00
C TYR A 50 19.40 3.82 6.39
N THR A 51 18.80 4.43 7.42
CA THR A 51 19.00 4.01 8.81
C THR A 51 17.86 3.13 9.28
N PHE A 52 18.10 2.33 10.33
CA PHE A 52 17.06 1.53 10.97
C PHE A 52 15.88 2.39 11.44
N SER A 53 16.14 3.65 11.80
CA SER A 53 15.11 4.63 12.18
C SER A 53 14.12 4.94 11.06
N ASN A 54 14.56 4.94 9.80
CA ASN A 54 13.71 5.21 8.63
C ASN A 54 13.18 3.91 7.99
N ALA A 55 13.58 2.74 8.48
CA ALA A 55 13.14 1.46 7.95
C ALA A 55 11.62 1.26 8.05
N LEU A 56 10.99 1.81 9.09
CA LEU A 56 9.53 1.73 9.28
C LEU A 56 8.73 2.41 8.17
N TYR A 57 9.29 3.42 7.50
CA TYR A 57 8.65 4.09 6.36
C TYR A 57 8.40 3.10 5.22
N HIS A 58 9.27 2.12 5.04
CA HIS A 58 9.21 1.14 3.96
C HIS A 58 8.40 -0.12 4.32
N SER A 59 7.78 -0.15 5.50
CA SER A 59 6.96 -1.29 5.94
C SER A 59 5.81 -1.61 4.98
N HIS A 60 5.19 -0.59 4.36
CA HIS A 60 4.12 -0.75 3.39
C HIS A 60 4.55 -1.57 2.16
N VAL A 61 5.81 -1.44 1.71
CA VAL A 61 6.39 -2.22 0.60
C VAL A 61 6.50 -3.68 0.99
N ALA A 62 7.04 -3.97 2.18
CA ALA A 62 7.20 -5.33 2.66
C ALA A 62 5.85 -6.03 2.88
N ILE A 63 4.86 -5.30 3.42
CA ILE A 63 3.50 -5.82 3.60
C ILE A 63 2.83 -6.06 2.24
N PHE A 64 3.02 -5.17 1.27
CA PHE A 64 2.52 -5.34 -0.10
C PHE A 64 3.08 -6.60 -0.76
N ILE A 65 4.40 -6.78 -0.76
CA ILE A 65 5.03 -7.98 -1.34
C ILE A 65 4.58 -9.23 -0.60
N GLY A 66 4.54 -9.17 0.75
CA GLY A 66 4.01 -10.27 1.57
C GLY A 66 2.55 -10.61 1.28
N SER A 67 1.75 -9.65 0.80
CA SER A 67 0.33 -9.86 0.46
C SER A 67 0.15 -10.86 -0.69
N LEU A 68 1.18 -11.12 -1.49
CA LEU A 68 1.15 -12.17 -2.51
C LEU A 68 0.84 -13.54 -1.89
N ILE A 69 1.36 -13.82 -0.70
CA ILE A 69 1.08 -15.07 0.03
C ILE A 69 -0.38 -15.11 0.48
N TYR A 70 -0.94 -13.96 0.89
CA TYR A 70 -2.35 -13.86 1.22
C TYR A 70 -3.22 -14.17 0.00
N PHE A 71 -2.90 -13.59 -1.17
CA PHE A 71 -3.66 -13.81 -2.41
C PHE A 71 -3.71 -15.27 -2.84
N ILE A 72 -2.57 -15.96 -2.80
CA ILE A 72 -2.48 -17.38 -3.19
C ILE A 72 -3.37 -18.25 -2.29
N ASN A 73 -3.39 -17.96 -0.99
CA ASN A 73 -4.03 -18.83 0.00
C ASN A 73 -5.51 -18.50 0.22
N GLN A 74 -5.86 -17.22 0.28
CA GLN A 74 -7.13 -16.75 0.86
C GLN A 74 -8.09 -16.13 -0.16
N VAL A 75 -7.66 -15.97 -1.41
CA VAL A 75 -8.46 -15.32 -2.46
C VAL A 75 -8.89 -16.33 -3.52
N ARG A 76 -10.17 -16.24 -3.89
CA ARG A 76 -10.79 -17.10 -4.89
C ARG A 76 -11.57 -16.27 -5.90
N TRP A 77 -11.39 -16.59 -7.17
CA TRP A 77 -12.16 -15.99 -8.26
C TRP A 77 -13.44 -16.80 -8.51
N ASP A 78 -14.59 -16.16 -8.34
CA ASP A 78 -15.89 -16.71 -8.69
C ASP A 78 -16.19 -16.36 -10.16
N LYS A 79 -15.93 -17.32 -11.05
CA LYS A 79 -16.16 -17.17 -12.50
C LYS A 79 -17.63 -16.89 -12.84
N LYS A 80 -18.58 -17.46 -12.08
CA LYS A 80 -20.01 -17.36 -12.37
C LYS A 80 -20.53 -15.95 -12.12
N ASN A 81 -20.11 -15.34 -11.01
CA ASN A 81 -20.58 -14.01 -10.63
C ASN A 81 -19.59 -12.89 -11.00
N ARG A 82 -18.41 -13.24 -11.54
CA ARG A 82 -17.29 -12.31 -11.83
C ARG A 82 -16.88 -11.51 -10.59
N LEU A 83 -16.75 -12.20 -9.46
CA LEU A 83 -16.41 -11.60 -8.17
C LEU A 83 -15.13 -12.19 -7.60
N ILE A 84 -14.35 -11.36 -6.89
CA ILE A 84 -13.31 -11.83 -6.00
C ILE A 84 -13.94 -12.13 -4.64
N ARG A 85 -13.78 -13.35 -4.15
CA ARG A 85 -14.22 -13.77 -2.80
C ARG A 85 -13.01 -13.96 -1.90
N PHE A 86 -13.13 -13.48 -0.67
CA PHE A 86 -12.14 -13.66 0.39
C PHE A 86 -12.56 -14.80 1.33
N ASN A 87 -11.59 -15.52 1.87
CA ASN A 87 -11.84 -16.53 2.88
C ASN A 87 -12.57 -15.90 4.10
N PRO A 88 -13.72 -16.47 4.54
CA PRO A 88 -14.42 -16.01 5.74
C PRO A 88 -13.58 -16.05 7.01
N ALA A 89 -12.59 -16.95 7.09
CA ALA A 89 -11.69 -17.10 8.22
C ALA A 89 -10.69 -15.93 8.32
N SER A 90 -10.40 -15.24 7.22
CA SER A 90 -9.58 -14.03 7.26
C SER A 90 -10.32 -12.90 7.99
N GLY A 91 -9.57 -12.04 8.68
CA GLY A 91 -10.11 -10.89 9.37
C GLY A 91 -10.95 -9.98 8.47
N PRO A 92 -11.92 -9.22 9.02
CA PRO A 92 -12.81 -8.38 8.23
C PRO A 92 -12.11 -7.18 7.57
N PHE A 93 -10.84 -6.91 7.90
CA PHE A 93 -10.07 -5.79 7.37
C PHE A 93 -8.90 -6.23 6.46
N LEU A 94 -8.22 -7.32 6.83
CA LEU A 94 -7.03 -7.83 6.16
C LEU A 94 -7.15 -8.02 4.63
N PRO A 95 -8.23 -8.64 4.09
CA PRO A 95 -8.38 -8.77 2.64
C PRO A 95 -8.46 -7.42 1.93
N TYR A 96 -9.12 -6.44 2.54
CA TYR A 96 -9.26 -5.10 1.98
C TYR A 96 -7.97 -4.30 2.07
N LEU A 97 -7.19 -4.50 3.14
CA LEU A 97 -5.85 -3.93 3.25
C LEU A 97 -4.93 -4.48 2.16
N ALA A 98 -4.92 -5.80 1.94
CA ALA A 98 -4.14 -6.43 0.87
C ALA A 98 -4.51 -5.85 -0.50
N MET A 99 -5.81 -5.77 -0.81
CA MET A 99 -6.28 -5.21 -2.08
C MET A 99 -5.97 -3.72 -2.22
N ALA A 100 -6.12 -2.95 -1.14
CA ALA A 100 -5.78 -1.53 -1.15
C ALA A 100 -4.30 -1.31 -1.42
N LEU A 101 -3.41 -2.10 -0.80
CA LEU A 101 -1.97 -2.06 -1.08
C LEU A 101 -1.69 -2.32 -2.57
N VAL A 102 -2.30 -3.35 -3.16
CA VAL A 102 -2.15 -3.63 -4.60
C VAL A 102 -2.56 -2.43 -5.44
N PHE A 103 -3.75 -1.89 -5.24
CA PHE A 103 -4.25 -0.79 -6.08
C PHE A 103 -3.53 0.53 -5.85
N MET A 104 -3.06 0.80 -4.64
CA MET A 104 -2.21 1.96 -4.36
C MET A 104 -0.87 1.86 -5.07
N HIS A 105 -0.24 0.68 -5.06
CA HIS A 105 1.01 0.44 -5.79
C HIS A 105 0.81 0.50 -7.30
N LEU A 106 -0.28 -0.09 -7.81
CA LEU A 106 -0.63 -0.01 -9.24
C LEU A 106 -0.92 1.43 -9.69
N GLY A 107 -1.66 2.20 -8.88
CA GLY A 107 -1.94 3.61 -9.15
C GLY A 107 -0.66 4.44 -9.17
N PHE A 108 0.21 4.26 -8.18
CA PHE A 108 1.52 4.91 -8.12
C PHE A 108 2.43 4.52 -9.30
N ALA A 109 2.49 3.24 -9.65
CA ALA A 109 3.27 2.76 -10.79
C ALA A 109 2.73 3.31 -12.12
N ALA A 110 1.41 3.29 -12.32
CA ALA A 110 0.79 3.84 -13.52
C ALA A 110 1.07 5.34 -13.67
N LEU A 111 0.96 6.10 -12.58
CA LEU A 111 1.28 7.52 -12.58
C LEU A 111 2.77 7.76 -12.85
N SER A 112 3.65 7.01 -12.20
CA SER A 112 5.11 7.12 -12.41
C SER A 112 5.48 6.85 -13.87
N LEU A 113 4.93 5.79 -14.47
CA LEU A 113 5.13 5.44 -15.89
C LEU A 113 4.56 6.52 -16.82
N TRP A 114 3.38 7.06 -16.49
CA TRP A 114 2.75 8.13 -17.27
C TRP A 114 3.62 9.39 -17.29
N VAL A 115 4.10 9.81 -16.12
CA VAL A 115 4.98 10.98 -16.01
C VAL A 115 6.30 10.74 -16.75
N TRP A 116 6.91 9.55 -16.62
CA TRP A 116 8.11 9.19 -17.36
C TRP A 116 7.89 9.28 -18.88
N TRP A 117 6.76 8.77 -19.36
CA TRP A 117 6.45 8.76 -20.79
C TRP A 117 6.23 10.17 -21.35
N LEU A 118 5.59 11.06 -20.59
CA LEU A 118 5.39 12.45 -20.99
C LEU A 118 6.67 13.30 -20.94
N TYR A 119 7.59 12.98 -20.03
CA TYR A 119 8.83 13.74 -19.82
C TYR A 119 10.08 12.84 -19.99
N PRO A 120 10.35 12.34 -21.20
CA PRO A 120 11.42 11.37 -21.45
C PRO A 120 12.83 11.96 -21.35
N ALA A 121 12.98 13.28 -21.54
CA ALA A 121 14.25 14.00 -21.40
C ALA A 121 14.66 14.24 -19.93
N GLY A 122 13.88 13.71 -18.99
CA GLY A 122 14.03 13.88 -17.55
C GLY A 122 12.69 14.25 -16.94
N LEU A 123 12.36 13.61 -15.81
CA LEU A 123 11.30 14.09 -14.93
C LEU A 123 11.55 15.58 -14.67
N THR A 124 10.51 16.42 -14.74
CA THR A 124 10.64 17.79 -14.20
C THR A 124 11.22 17.68 -12.79
N TYR A 125 12.11 18.60 -12.41
CA TYR A 125 12.82 18.55 -11.13
C TYR A 125 11.87 18.28 -9.95
N PHE A 126 10.63 18.77 -10.06
CA PHE A 126 9.52 18.54 -9.16
C PHE A 126 8.98 17.10 -9.17
N ALA A 127 8.63 16.52 -10.33
CA ALA A 127 8.15 15.15 -10.39
C ALA A 127 9.21 14.13 -9.96
N ALA A 128 10.49 14.44 -10.20
CA ALA A 128 11.64 13.66 -9.72
C ALA A 128 11.74 13.64 -8.19
N TYR A 129 11.21 14.67 -7.52
CA TYR A 129 11.23 14.80 -6.06
C TYR A 129 9.94 14.27 -5.41
N SER A 130 8.77 14.71 -5.89
CA SER A 130 7.48 14.42 -5.25
C SER A 130 7.09 12.94 -5.29
N LEU A 131 7.47 12.19 -6.34
CA LEU A 131 7.20 10.75 -6.44
C LEU A 131 7.99 9.94 -5.39
N PRO A 132 9.33 10.06 -5.29
CA PRO A 132 10.09 9.48 -4.18
C PRO A 132 9.67 10.02 -2.81
N GLN A 133 9.26 11.28 -2.72
CA GLN A 133 8.79 11.89 -1.48
C GLN A 133 7.57 11.14 -0.95
N LEU A 134 6.56 10.92 -1.81
CA LEU A 134 5.34 10.20 -1.44
C LEU A 134 5.60 8.74 -1.05
N TYR A 135 6.52 8.08 -1.72
CA TYR A 135 6.65 6.62 -1.62
C TYR A 135 7.76 6.16 -0.67
N LEU A 136 8.89 6.87 -0.60
CA LEU A 136 10.08 6.47 0.15
C LEU A 136 10.34 7.38 1.35
N LEU A 137 10.28 8.70 1.15
CA LEU A 137 10.78 9.65 2.16
C LEU A 137 9.71 10.02 3.20
N GLN A 138 8.44 10.14 2.80
CA GLN A 138 7.30 10.47 3.67
C GLN A 138 6.05 9.67 3.31
N PRO A 139 6.07 8.32 3.48
CA PRO A 139 4.99 7.45 3.04
C PRO A 139 3.75 7.50 3.93
N THR A 140 3.66 8.43 4.87
CA THR A 140 2.48 8.60 5.71
C THR A 140 1.23 8.93 4.91
N TYR A 141 1.36 9.78 3.90
CA TYR A 141 0.27 10.04 2.97
C TYR A 141 -0.10 8.79 2.19
N PHE A 142 0.89 8.03 1.70
CA PHE A 142 0.66 6.78 0.99
C PHE A 142 -0.05 5.73 1.86
N MET A 143 0.39 5.55 3.11
CA MET A 143 -0.25 4.67 4.09
C MET A 143 -1.65 5.14 4.45
N GLY A 144 -1.86 6.44 4.66
CA GLY A 144 -3.17 7.03 4.92
C GLY A 144 -4.15 6.82 3.78
N MET A 145 -3.71 7.06 2.53
CA MET A 145 -4.49 6.77 1.33
C MET A 145 -4.81 5.26 1.21
N THR A 146 -3.85 4.39 1.53
CA THR A 146 -4.07 2.93 1.57
C THR A 146 -5.12 2.53 2.60
N LEU A 147 -5.04 3.07 3.82
CA LEU A 147 -6.02 2.81 4.88
C LEU A 147 -7.40 3.34 4.51
N SER A 148 -7.48 4.52 3.90
CA SER A 148 -8.75 5.09 3.44
C SER A 148 -9.41 4.20 2.39
N LEU A 149 -8.66 3.69 1.42
CA LEU A 149 -9.15 2.78 0.40
C LEU A 149 -9.62 1.44 1.01
N ALA A 150 -8.82 0.86 1.90
CA ALA A 150 -9.20 -0.36 2.63
C ALA A 150 -10.49 -0.14 3.45
N GLY A 151 -10.62 1.02 4.08
CA GLY A 151 -11.81 1.45 4.81
C GLY A 151 -13.04 1.54 3.92
N LEU A 152 -12.93 2.21 2.76
CA LEU A 152 -14.03 2.33 1.79
C LEU A 152 -14.51 0.97 1.30
N MET A 153 -13.58 0.06 0.98
CA MET A 153 -13.93 -1.31 0.58
C MET A 153 -14.63 -2.08 1.71
N MET A 154 -14.14 -1.94 2.94
CA MET A 154 -14.73 -2.58 4.11
C MET A 154 -16.13 -2.05 4.40
N ILE A 155 -16.34 -0.72 4.32
CA ILE A 155 -17.65 -0.09 4.50
C ILE A 155 -18.64 -0.59 3.46
N ARG A 156 -18.24 -0.61 2.17
CA ARG A 156 -19.06 -1.17 1.09
C ARG A 156 -19.42 -2.64 1.37
N ALA A 157 -18.45 -3.44 1.79
CA ALA A 157 -18.66 -4.85 2.09
C ALA A 157 -19.67 -5.06 3.23
N ARG A 158 -19.57 -4.26 4.30
CA ARG A 158 -20.54 -4.27 5.40
C ARG A 158 -21.93 -3.84 4.94
N ALA A 159 -22.03 -2.74 4.17
CA ALA A 159 -23.30 -2.23 3.67
C ALA A 159 -24.03 -3.24 2.77
N LYS A 160 -23.28 -4.03 1.99
CA LYS A 160 -23.83 -5.06 1.11
C LYS A 160 -23.88 -6.46 1.74
N ASN A 161 -23.55 -6.59 3.02
CA ASN A 161 -23.40 -7.85 3.75
C ASN A 161 -22.63 -8.93 2.94
N THR A 162 -21.55 -8.52 2.28
CA THR A 162 -20.77 -9.41 1.40
C THR A 162 -19.28 -9.14 1.55
N ARG A 163 -18.49 -10.20 1.64
CA ARG A 163 -17.01 -10.12 1.61
C ARG A 163 -16.44 -10.26 0.20
N ALA A 164 -17.24 -9.94 -0.82
CA ALA A 164 -16.84 -10.04 -2.21
C ALA A 164 -16.64 -8.65 -2.84
N LEU A 165 -15.63 -8.56 -3.71
CA LEU A 165 -15.39 -7.40 -4.55
C LEU A 165 -15.85 -7.68 -5.98
N THR A 166 -16.64 -6.74 -6.51
CA THR A 166 -17.09 -6.70 -7.90
C THR A 166 -16.01 -6.09 -8.78
N GLY A 167 -16.00 -6.39 -10.09
CA GLY A 167 -15.11 -5.72 -11.05
C GLY A 167 -15.18 -4.19 -10.96
N THR A 168 -16.37 -3.61 -10.82
CA THR A 168 -16.54 -2.16 -10.60
C THR A 168 -15.86 -1.67 -9.32
N ALA A 169 -15.85 -2.45 -8.24
CA ALA A 169 -15.18 -2.05 -7.01
C ALA A 169 -13.66 -2.05 -7.18
N LEU A 170 -13.13 -2.97 -7.98
CA LEU A 170 -11.71 -3.02 -8.35
C LEU A 170 -11.33 -1.84 -9.25
N GLN A 171 -12.18 -1.48 -10.21
CA GLN A 171 -11.97 -0.28 -11.05
C GLN A 171 -11.97 0.99 -10.20
N CYS A 172 -12.96 1.17 -9.33
CA CYS A 172 -12.98 2.31 -8.39
C CYS A 172 -11.75 2.33 -7.49
N ALA A 173 -11.26 1.16 -7.06
CA ALA A 173 -10.06 1.08 -6.23
C ALA A 173 -8.80 1.51 -6.97
N PHE A 174 -8.64 1.07 -8.22
CA PHE A 174 -7.56 1.51 -9.09
C PHE A 174 -7.62 3.03 -9.33
N LEU A 175 -8.80 3.55 -9.68
CA LEU A 175 -9.01 4.98 -9.89
C LEU A 175 -8.71 5.77 -8.62
N TRP A 176 -9.14 5.29 -7.45
CA TRP A 176 -8.78 5.91 -6.17
C TRP A 176 -7.27 5.99 -6.00
N GLY A 177 -6.54 4.88 -6.16
CA GLY A 177 -5.09 4.87 -6.02
C GLY A 177 -4.40 5.82 -7.00
N PHE A 178 -4.85 5.86 -8.26
CA PHE A 178 -4.33 6.77 -9.27
C PHE A 178 -4.63 8.24 -8.95
N PHE A 179 -5.88 8.59 -8.66
CA PHE A 179 -6.27 9.98 -8.40
C PHE A 179 -5.73 10.51 -7.08
N SER A 180 -5.66 9.67 -6.03
CA SER A 180 -5.15 10.10 -4.74
C SER A 180 -3.64 10.36 -4.80
N THR A 181 -2.89 9.52 -5.53
CA THR A 181 -1.45 9.74 -5.76
C THR A 181 -1.23 10.96 -6.65
N ALA A 182 -2.02 11.16 -7.71
CA ALA A 182 -1.95 12.35 -8.55
C ALA A 182 -2.27 13.63 -7.79
N LEU A 183 -3.33 13.62 -6.96
CA LEU A 183 -3.73 14.75 -6.14
C LEU A 183 -2.62 15.15 -5.17
N TYR A 184 -1.97 14.18 -4.53
CA TYR A 184 -0.84 14.48 -3.66
C TYR A 184 0.27 15.23 -4.40
N ILE A 185 0.67 14.75 -5.59
CA ILE A 185 1.73 15.40 -6.38
C ILE A 185 1.32 16.81 -6.81
N VAL A 186 0.06 17.00 -7.22
CA VAL A 186 -0.44 18.32 -7.61
C VAL A 186 -0.46 19.28 -6.42
N LEU A 187 -0.89 18.83 -5.24
CA LEU A 187 -0.89 19.66 -4.04
C LEU A 187 0.54 20.01 -3.61
N ASP A 188 1.43 19.01 -3.61
CA ASP A 188 2.85 19.21 -3.31
C ASP A 188 3.48 20.24 -4.26
N LEU A 189 3.11 20.22 -5.54
CA LEU A 189 3.52 21.23 -6.53
C LEU A 189 2.97 22.63 -6.22
N ILE A 190 1.68 22.74 -5.87
CA ILE A 190 1.05 24.03 -5.58
C ILE A 190 1.67 24.69 -4.34
N TYR A 191 1.98 23.90 -3.30
CA TYR A 191 2.55 24.43 -2.05
C TYR A 191 4.08 24.63 -2.10
N ALA A 192 4.75 24.22 -3.19
CA ALA A 192 6.18 24.43 -3.41
C ALA A 192 6.53 25.75 -4.13
N ILE A 193 5.52 26.49 -4.61
CA ILE A 193 5.62 27.80 -5.29
C ILE A 193 5.19 28.89 -4.32
#